data_AF-X0WYM8-F1
#
_entry.id   AF-X0WYM8-F1
#
_cell.length_a   1.000
_cell.length_b   1.000
_cell.length_c   1.000
_cell.angle_alpha   90.00
_cell.angle_beta   90.00
_cell.angle_gamma   90.00
#
_symmetry.space_group_name_H-M   'P 1'
#
loop_
_entity.id
_entity.type
_entity.pdbx_description
1 polymer ?
#
loop_
_entity_poly.entity_id
_entity_poly.type
_entity_poly.pdbx_seq_one_letter_code
_entity_poly.pdbx_strand_id
1 'polypeptide(L)'
;MGFTPPEEAFLAGLLHDIGKLAMVTFDAEFVRELLLKHPSEKRCLEMEHAHFGMDHAETGSEILSRWGLPELFRHVAGQHHAPTIDGIVSHGRPGGRPLPGDSDRLVAMVMIANGLVQIAGFGPDMPVGDY
;
A
#
# COMPACT_ATOMS: atom_id res chain seq x y z
N MET A 1 -7.05 -8.24 -23.91
CA MET A 1 -8.02 -8.76 -22.92
C MET A 1 -7.42 -8.46 -21.56
N GLY A 2 -8.03 -7.55 -20.78
CA GLY A 2 -7.37 -6.83 -19.67
C GLY A 2 -7.44 -7.53 -18.31
N PHE A 3 -6.68 -8.61 -18.17
CA PHE A 3 -6.45 -9.29 -16.89
C PHE A 3 -4.96 -9.19 -16.53
N THR A 4 -4.67 -8.75 -15.31
CA THR A 4 -3.33 -8.86 -14.73
C THR A 4 -3.03 -10.33 -14.47
N PRO A 5 -1.88 -10.87 -14.91
CA PRO A 5 -1.48 -12.24 -14.62
C PRO A 5 -1.53 -12.55 -13.11
N PRO A 6 -2.04 -13.72 -12.69
CA PRO A 6 -2.12 -14.09 -11.27
C PRO A 6 -0.79 -13.99 -10.53
N GLU A 7 0.32 -14.30 -11.21
CA GLU A 7 1.67 -14.23 -10.67
C GLU A 7 2.08 -12.78 -10.37
N GLU A 8 1.71 -11.83 -11.23
CA GLU A 8 1.96 -10.41 -11.02
C GLU A 8 1.09 -9.86 -9.88
N ALA A 9 -0.17 -10.27 -9.81
CA ALA A 9 -1.06 -9.90 -8.70
C ALA A 9 -0.58 -10.45 -7.36
N PHE A 10 -0.12 -11.70 -7.34
CA PHE A 10 0.49 -12.30 -6.16
C PHE A 10 1.74 -11.52 -5.71
N LEU A 11 2.64 -11.22 -6.65
CA LEU A 11 3.89 -10.53 -6.33
C LEU A 11 3.62 -9.08 -5.89
N ALA A 12 2.66 -8.40 -6.50
CA ALA A 12 2.23 -7.07 -6.10
C ALA A 12 1.65 -7.06 -4.68
N GLY A 13 0.78 -8.02 -4.34
CA GLY A 13 0.27 -8.18 -2.98
C GLY A 13 1.37 -8.52 -1.96
N LEU A 14 2.35 -9.34 -2.34
CA LEU A 14 3.48 -9.66 -1.47
C LEU A 14 4.38 -8.45 -1.18
N LEU A 15 4.60 -7.59 -2.18
CA LEU A 15 5.59 -6.51 -2.12
C LEU A 15 5.01 -5.15 -1.73
N HIS A 16 3.69 -4.95 -1.74
CA HIS A 16 3.09 -3.61 -1.57
C HIS A 16 3.55 -2.91 -0.29
N ASP A 17 3.70 -3.67 0.80
CA ASP A 17 4.02 -3.17 2.14
C ASP A 17 5.50 -3.40 2.53
N ILE A 18 6.38 -3.71 1.56
CA ILE A 18 7.79 -4.04 1.83
C ILE A 18 8.53 -2.94 2.60
N GLY A 19 8.12 -1.68 2.45
CA GLY A 19 8.69 -0.54 3.18
C GLY A 19 8.52 -0.63 4.69
N LYS A 20 7.46 -1.28 5.19
CA LYS A 20 7.27 -1.50 6.64
C LYS A 20 8.40 -2.37 7.23
N LEU A 21 8.87 -3.38 6.48
CA LEU A 21 9.99 -4.21 6.93
C LEU A 21 11.30 -3.42 7.04
N ALA A 22 11.52 -2.49 6.10
CA ALA A 22 12.68 -1.61 6.16
C ALA A 22 12.61 -0.64 7.36
N MET A 23 11.44 -0.07 7.63
CA MET A 23 11.23 0.79 8.79
C MET A 23 11.44 0.06 10.11
N VAL A 24 10.94 -1.18 10.23
CA VAL A 24 11.20 -2.03 11.42
C VAL A 24 12.69 -2.28 11.59
N THR A 25 13.43 -2.50 10.50
CA THR A 25 14.87 -2.71 10.55
C THR A 25 15.63 -1.45 11.00
N PHE A 26 15.10 -0.26 10.69
CA PHE A 26 15.70 1.01 11.07
C PHE A 26 15.37 1.41 12.51
N ASP A 27 14.09 1.30 12.92
CA ASP A 27 13.63 1.63 14.27
C ASP A 27 12.40 0.80 14.66
N ALA A 28 12.66 -0.41 15.18
CA ALA A 28 11.61 -1.33 15.61
C ALA A 28 10.78 -0.79 16.79
N GLU A 29 11.36 0.05 17.65
CA GLU A 29 10.66 0.59 18.82
C GLU A 29 9.60 1.61 18.38
N PHE A 30 9.97 2.55 17.51
CA PHE A 30 9.03 3.49 16.93
C PHE A 30 7.87 2.78 16.21
N VAL A 31 8.19 1.81 15.35
CA VAL A 31 7.15 1.07 14.61
C VAL A 31 6.24 0.31 15.57
N ARG A 32 6.79 -0.35 16.60
CA ARG A 32 5.99 -1.03 17.63
C ARG A 32 5.04 -0.05 18.34
N GLU A 33 5.52 1.12 18.74
CA GLU A 33 4.67 2.13 19.36
C GLU A 33 3.58 2.65 18.44
N LEU A 34 3.92 2.85 17.16
CA LEU A 34 2.99 3.30 16.14
C LEU A 34 1.83 2.30 15.99
N LEU A 35 2.16 1.00 15.91
CA LEU A 35 1.17 -0.07 15.83
C LEU A 35 0.28 -0.13 17.09
N LEU A 36 0.85 -0.02 18.29
CA LEU A 36 0.10 -0.03 19.55
C LEU A 36 -0.87 1.16 19.70
N LYS A 37 -0.60 2.27 19.02
CA LYS A 37 -1.45 3.47 19.05
C LYS A 37 -2.66 3.35 18.12
N HIS A 38 -2.71 2.35 17.25
CA HIS A 38 -3.76 2.14 16.25
C HIS A 38 -4.26 3.44 15.57
N PRO A 39 -3.34 4.25 15.01
CA PRO A 39 -3.73 5.48 14.33
C PRO A 39 -4.57 5.17 13.09
N SER A 40 -5.35 6.16 12.62
CA SER A 40 -5.87 6.06 11.26
C SER A 40 -4.72 5.93 10.26
N GLU A 41 -4.97 5.30 9.11
CA GLU A 41 -3.96 5.13 8.05
C GLU A 41 -3.27 6.45 7.68
N LYS A 42 -4.05 7.51 7.44
CA LYS A 42 -3.52 8.86 7.20
C LYS A 42 -2.57 9.32 8.31
N ARG A 43 -2.95 9.10 9.57
CA ARG A 43 -2.14 9.50 10.73
C ARG A 43 -0.88 8.65 10.85
N CYS A 44 -0.94 7.38 10.47
CA CYS A 44 0.21 6.48 10.38
C CYS A 44 1.26 7.05 9.43
N LEU A 45 0.87 7.37 8.18
CA LEU A 45 1.76 7.94 7.16
C LEU A 45 2.37 9.28 7.62
N GLU A 46 1.57 10.16 8.23
CA GLU A 46 2.08 11.43 8.79
C GLU A 46 3.14 11.21 9.87
N MET A 47 2.96 10.22 10.74
CA MET A 47 3.90 9.89 11.81
C MET A 47 5.18 9.27 11.26
N GLU A 48 5.07 8.36 10.29
CA GLU A 48 6.22 7.78 9.59
C GLU A 48 7.05 8.86 8.88
N HIS A 49 6.39 9.74 8.11
CA HIS A 49 7.05 10.88 7.48
C HIS A 49 7.75 11.79 8.49
N ALA A 50 7.11 12.08 9.62
CA ALA A 50 7.70 12.93 10.64
C ALA A 50 8.95 12.32 11.30
N HIS A 51 9.02 10.98 11.38
CA HIS A 51 10.13 10.25 12.01
C HIS A 51 11.25 9.88 11.04
N PHE A 52 10.90 9.33 9.87
CA PHE A 52 11.86 8.79 8.88
C PHE A 52 12.11 9.74 7.70
N GLY A 53 11.30 10.78 7.53
CA GLY A 53 11.32 11.66 6.36
C GLY A 53 10.58 11.12 5.13
N MET A 54 10.08 9.89 5.20
CA MET A 54 9.29 9.21 4.17
C MET A 54 8.30 8.24 4.83
N ASP A 55 7.19 7.92 4.15
CA ASP A 55 6.27 6.87 4.60
C ASP A 55 6.66 5.48 4.05
N HIS A 56 5.98 4.43 4.52
CA HIS A 56 6.30 3.07 4.10
C HIS A 56 5.99 2.80 2.62
N ALA A 57 5.07 3.53 2.01
CA ALA A 57 4.72 3.38 0.59
C ALA A 57 5.84 3.94 -0.30
N GLU A 58 6.31 5.15 0.02
CA GLU A 58 7.47 5.78 -0.60
C GLU A 58 8.73 4.92 -0.43
N THR A 59 8.97 4.45 0.80
CA THR A 59 10.09 3.57 1.14
C THR A 59 10.04 2.28 0.32
N GLY A 60 8.86 1.66 0.23
CA GLY A 60 8.65 0.44 -0.54
C GLY A 60 8.93 0.65 -2.03
N SER A 61 8.38 1.71 -2.63
CA SER A 61 8.62 2.07 -4.03
C SER A 61 10.12 2.26 -4.32
N GLU A 62 10.84 2.97 -3.45
CA GLU A 62 12.28 3.21 -3.60
C GLU A 62 13.11 1.91 -3.47
N ILE A 63 12.75 1.02 -2.56
CA ILE A 63 13.39 -0.30 -2.43
C ILE A 63 13.23 -1.10 -3.73
N LEU A 64 12.00 -1.19 -4.25
CA LEU A 64 11.72 -1.94 -5.46
C LEU A 64 12.41 -1.33 -6.69
N SER A 65 12.53 0.00 -6.73
CA SER A 65 13.32 0.71 -7.73
C SER A 65 14.80 0.32 -7.69
N ARG A 66 15.41 0.30 -6.50
CA ARG A 66 16.81 -0.09 -6.31
C ARG A 66 17.09 -1.56 -6.62
N TRP A 67 16.10 -2.42 -6.41
CA TRP A 67 16.18 -3.84 -6.77
C TRP A 67 15.97 -4.10 -8.26
N GLY A 68 15.66 -3.06 -9.04
CA GLY A 68 15.46 -3.17 -10.48
C GLY A 68 14.13 -3.83 -10.87
N LEU A 69 13.12 -3.77 -10.01
CA LEU A 69 11.80 -4.31 -10.34
C LEU A 69 11.04 -3.42 -11.33
N PRO A 70 10.14 -4.01 -12.15
CA PRO A 70 9.28 -3.27 -13.06
C PRO A 70 8.49 -2.15 -12.40
N GLU A 71 8.23 -1.07 -13.16
CA GLU A 71 7.43 0.09 -12.72
C GLU A 71 6.07 -0.31 -12.14
N LEU A 72 5.49 -1.38 -12.66
CA LEU A 72 4.25 -1.95 -12.16
C LEU A 72 4.26 -2.16 -10.64
N PHE A 73 5.30 -2.79 -10.09
CA PHE A 73 5.37 -3.09 -8.66
C PHE A 73 5.73 -1.88 -7.82
N ARG A 74 6.59 -1.00 -8.35
CA ARG A 74 6.94 0.29 -7.73
C ARG A 74 5.70 1.16 -7.58
N HIS A 75 4.86 1.25 -8.62
CA HIS A 75 3.60 1.98 -8.60
C HIS A 75 2.63 1.42 -7.56
N VAL A 76 2.48 0.09 -7.48
CA VAL A 76 1.65 -0.55 -6.45
C VAL A 76 2.14 -0.19 -5.05
N ALA A 77 3.43 -0.37 -4.78
CA ALA A 77 4.02 -0.04 -3.47
C ALA A 77 3.88 1.45 -3.15
N GLY A 78 4.03 2.35 -4.13
CA GLY A 78 3.95 3.79 -3.88
C GLY A 78 2.55 4.40 -3.86
N GLN A 79 1.52 3.71 -4.35
CA GLN A 79 0.17 4.30 -4.55
C GLN A 79 -0.96 3.54 -3.84
N HIS A 80 -0.67 2.49 -3.07
CA HIS A 80 -1.72 1.70 -2.41
C HIS A 80 -2.47 2.46 -1.29
N HIS A 81 -1.96 3.61 -0.84
CA HIS A 81 -2.67 4.55 0.06
C HIS A 81 -3.34 5.72 -0.66
N ALA A 82 -3.21 5.82 -1.99
CA ALA A 82 -3.70 6.96 -2.72
C ALA A 82 -5.24 7.02 -2.63
N PRO A 83 -5.81 8.18 -2.29
CA PRO A 83 -7.24 8.33 -2.12
C PRO A 83 -7.91 8.43 -3.48
N THR A 84 -8.04 7.35 -4.27
CA THR A 84 -8.98 7.38 -5.40
C THR A 84 -9.38 5.99 -5.91
N ILE A 85 -10.56 5.54 -5.46
CA ILE A 85 -11.53 4.88 -6.34
C ILE A 85 -12.29 5.93 -7.19
N ASP A 86 -12.37 7.19 -6.76
CA ASP A 86 -13.04 8.26 -7.54
C ASP A 86 -12.38 8.54 -8.89
N GLY A 87 -11.06 8.36 -8.98
CA GLY A 87 -10.34 8.31 -10.24
C GLY A 87 -10.90 7.20 -11.13
N ILE A 88 -10.98 5.97 -10.60
CA ILE A 88 -11.48 4.74 -11.23
C ILE A 88 -12.95 4.83 -11.67
N VAL A 89 -13.81 5.56 -10.95
CA VAL A 89 -15.24 5.70 -11.29
C VAL A 89 -15.51 6.88 -12.24
N SER A 90 -14.60 7.87 -12.32
CA SER A 90 -14.73 9.01 -13.24
C SER A 90 -14.52 8.68 -14.74
N HIS A 91 -14.08 7.45 -15.05
CA HIS A 91 -13.74 6.96 -16.40
C HIS A 91 -14.92 6.83 -17.40
N GLY A 92 -16.13 7.20 -16.98
CA GLY A 92 -17.32 7.23 -17.84
C GLY A 92 -17.78 8.63 -18.28
N ARG A 93 -17.12 9.71 -17.83
CA ARG A 93 -17.53 11.09 -18.17
C ARG A 93 -16.71 11.65 -19.35
N PRO A 94 -17.33 12.35 -20.31
CA PRO A 94 -16.59 13.11 -21.32
C PRO A 94 -15.72 14.15 -20.61
N GLY A 95 -14.40 14.07 -20.80
CA GLY A 95 -13.40 14.89 -20.10
C GLY A 95 -12.70 14.21 -18.90
N GLY A 96 -12.99 12.93 -18.62
CA GLY A 96 -12.30 12.14 -17.60
C GLY A 96 -10.86 11.76 -17.99
N ARG A 97 -10.04 11.38 -16.99
CA ARG A 97 -8.69 10.83 -17.21
C ARG A 97 -8.76 9.53 -18.05
N PRO A 98 -7.70 9.15 -18.80
CA PRO A 98 -7.66 7.90 -19.57
C PRO A 98 -7.96 6.68 -18.68
N LEU A 99 -8.48 5.59 -19.28
CA LEU A 99 -8.73 4.32 -18.59
C LEU A 99 -7.54 3.91 -17.70
N PRO A 100 -7.80 3.31 -16.52
CA PRO A 100 -6.72 2.91 -15.63
C PRO A 100 -5.80 1.94 -16.38
N GLY A 101 -4.51 2.24 -16.37
CA GLY A 101 -3.50 1.34 -16.90
C GLY A 101 -3.48 0.01 -16.14
N ASP A 102 -2.73 -0.97 -16.62
CA ASP A 102 -2.64 -2.27 -15.95
C ASP A 102 -2.14 -2.14 -14.49
N SER A 103 -1.33 -1.11 -14.20
CA SER A 103 -0.85 -0.77 -12.86
C SER A 103 -1.93 -0.24 -11.92
N ASP A 104 -2.87 0.57 -12.43
CA ASP A 104 -3.94 1.14 -11.60
C ASP A 104 -4.98 0.08 -11.22
N ARG A 105 -5.22 -0.91 -12.10
CA ARG A 105 -6.03 -2.09 -11.76
C ARG A 105 -5.39 -2.90 -10.65
N LEU A 106 -4.07 -3.06 -10.70
CA LEU A 106 -3.33 -3.83 -9.72
C LEU A 106 -3.30 -3.13 -8.35
N VAL A 107 -3.16 -1.80 -8.33
CA VAL A 107 -3.33 -0.99 -7.11
C VAL A 107 -4.71 -1.23 -6.51
N ALA A 108 -5.78 -1.12 -7.31
CA ALA A 108 -7.14 -1.34 -6.82
C ALA A 108 -7.35 -2.76 -6.28
N MET A 109 -6.81 -3.78 -6.95
CA MET A 109 -6.86 -5.16 -6.48
C MET A 109 -6.17 -5.33 -5.13
N VAL A 110 -4.98 -4.75 -4.95
CA VAL A 110 -4.23 -4.81 -3.70
C VAL A 110 -4.97 -4.08 -2.58
N MET A 111 -5.54 -2.89 -2.84
CA MET A 111 -6.34 -2.16 -1.86
C MET A 111 -7.57 -2.97 -1.41
N ILE A 112 -8.29 -3.58 -2.35
CA ILE A 112 -9.45 -4.43 -2.04
C ILE A 112 -9.01 -5.64 -1.22
N ALA A 113 -7.93 -6.32 -1.63
CA ALA A 113 -7.41 -7.48 -0.92
C ALA A 113 -6.99 -7.12 0.52
N ASN A 114 -6.27 -6.01 0.70
CA ASN A 114 -5.85 -5.52 2.01
C ASN A 114 -7.05 -5.18 2.91
N GLY A 115 -8.05 -4.47 2.37
CA GLY A 115 -9.28 -4.16 3.11
C GLY A 115 -10.07 -5.43 3.50
N LEU A 116 -10.14 -6.44 2.64
CA LEU A 116 -10.78 -7.72 2.96
C LEU A 116 -10.02 -8.48 4.06
N VAL A 117 -8.68 -8.47 4.04
CA VAL A 117 -7.83 -9.07 5.07
C VAL A 117 -8.07 -8.39 6.42
N GLN A 118 -8.14 -7.06 6.45
CA GLN A 118 -8.45 -6.28 7.65
C GLN A 118 -9.86 -6.58 8.20
N ILE A 119 -10.89 -6.60 7.33
CA ILE A 119 -12.27 -6.94 7.73
C ILE A 119 -12.35 -8.37 8.28
N ALA A 120 -11.55 -9.30 7.74
CA ALA A 120 -11.46 -10.67 8.22
C ALA A 120 -10.70 -10.82 9.56
N GLY A 121 -10.17 -9.73 10.12
CA GLY A 121 -9.45 -9.74 11.41
C GLY A 121 -7.98 -10.10 11.29
N PHE A 122 -7.38 -9.96 10.12
CA PHE A 122 -5.94 -10.12 9.91
C PHE A 122 -5.27 -8.75 9.72
N GLY A 123 -4.12 -8.53 10.35
CA GLY A 123 -3.34 -7.30 10.21
C GLY A 123 -2.95 -6.67 11.56
N PRO A 124 -2.11 -5.62 11.54
CA PRO A 124 -1.57 -5.00 12.74
C PRO A 124 -2.58 -4.14 13.53
N ASP A 125 -3.76 -3.87 12.96
CA ASP A 125 -4.83 -3.08 13.57
C ASP A 125 -5.75 -3.89 14.50
N MET A 126 -5.36 -5.12 14.85
CA MET A 126 -6.06 -5.85 15.89
C MET A 126 -5.88 -5.11 17.22
N PRO A 127 -6.96 -4.67 17.91
CA PRO A 127 -6.82 -4.35 19.31
C PRO A 127 -6.24 -5.61 19.96
N VAL A 128 -5.16 -5.44 20.72
CA VAL A 128 -4.63 -6.53 21.55
C VAL A 128 -5.75 -6.85 22.53
N GLY A 129 -6.61 -7.81 22.16
CA GLY A 129 -7.73 -8.22 22.97
C GLY A 129 -7.16 -8.94 24.18
N ASP A 130 -7.44 -8.39 25.35
CA ASP A 130 -7.39 -9.09 26.63
C ASP A 130 -8.23 -10.37 26.49
N TYR A 131 -7.56 -11.50 26.21
CA TYR A 131 -8.05 -12.84 26.47
C TYR A 131 -7.43 -13.35 27.77
#